data_AF-A0A4V0ZFS9-F1
#
_entry.id   AF-A0A4V0ZFS9-F1
#
_cell.length_a   1.000
_cell.length_b   1.000
_cell.length_c   1.000
_cell.angle_alpha   90.00
_cell.angle_beta   90.00
_cell.angle_gamma   90.00
#
_symmetry.space_group_name_H-M   'P 1'
#
loop_
_entity.id
_entity.type
_entity.pdbx_description
1 polymer ?
#
loop_
_entity_poly.entity_id
_entity_poly.type
_entity_poly.pdbx_seq_one_letter_code
_entity_poly.pdbx_strand_id
1 'polypeptide(L)'
;MNLSIGLELADNDEAIGIVVPALGIGNYSCYSAADDESEIIPMVKEAISLILDDMSQNSPELVSKISDLGIRNYRTNEDFEDFNNWMVLDYDLSPYFGKQKRINISLSEGVLKTIDSVVESRSEYRDRSHFLEVAARHEFNI
;
A
#
# COMPACT_ATOMS: atom_id res chain seq x y z
N MET A 1 -2.81 -5.24 3.00
CA MET A 1 -3.11 -3.80 3.12
C MET A 1 -4.26 -3.52 2.19
N ASN A 2 -5.24 -2.75 2.63
CA ASN A 2 -6.39 -2.42 1.81
C ASN A 2 -6.04 -1.24 0.90
N LEU A 3 -6.02 -1.47 -0.41
CA LEU A 3 -5.79 -0.46 -1.44
C LEU A 3 -7.13 -0.06 -2.06
N SER A 4 -7.34 1.24 -2.22
CA SER A 4 -8.44 1.83 -2.96
C SER A 4 -8.13 1.74 -4.45
N ILE A 5 -9.03 1.14 -5.22
CA ILE A 5 -8.92 1.01 -6.68
C ILE A 5 -10.02 1.84 -7.32
N GLY A 6 -9.65 2.77 -8.19
CA GLY A 6 -10.58 3.53 -9.03
C GLY A 6 -10.80 2.78 -10.34
N LEU A 7 -12.06 2.73 -10.78
CA LEU A 7 -12.50 2.12 -12.02
C LEU A 7 -13.23 3.18 -12.85
N GLU A 8 -12.80 3.34 -14.09
CA GLU A 8 -13.47 4.12 -15.11
C GLU A 8 -14.26 3.12 -15.98
N LEU A 9 -15.56 2.96 -15.67
CA LEU A 9 -16.45 2.18 -16.52
C LEU A 9 -16.95 3.08 -17.65
N ALA A 10 -16.68 2.68 -18.89
CA ALA A 10 -17.22 3.33 -20.07
C ALA A 10 -18.63 2.80 -20.38
N ASP A 11 -19.47 3.67 -20.96
CA ASP A 11 -20.84 3.30 -21.40
C ASP A 11 -20.85 2.56 -22.76
N ASN A 12 -19.70 2.49 -23.44
CA ASN A 12 -19.50 1.88 -24.77
C ASN A 12 -18.66 0.60 -24.66
N ASP A 13 -18.38 -0.04 -25.81
CA ASP A 13 -17.50 -1.22 -25.97
C ASP A 13 -16.00 -0.89 -25.75
N GLU A 14 -15.70 0.03 -24.83
CA GLU A 14 -14.36 0.48 -24.45
C GLU A 14 -13.87 -0.28 -23.21
N ALA A 15 -12.56 -0.44 -23.09
CA ALA A 15 -11.95 -1.10 -21.94
C ALA A 15 -12.17 -0.31 -20.64
N ILE A 16 -12.20 -1.03 -19.53
CA ILE A 16 -12.34 -0.48 -18.18
C ILE A 16 -11.00 0.08 -17.72
N GLY A 17 -10.92 1.38 -17.49
CA GLY A 17 -9.73 2.03 -16.93
C GLY A 17 -9.58 1.72 -15.44
N ILE A 18 -8.35 1.46 -14.98
CA ILE A 18 -8.06 1.09 -13.58
C ILE A 18 -6.94 1.98 -13.05
N VAL A 19 -7.10 2.53 -11.83
CA VAL A 19 -6.06 3.27 -11.11
C VAL A 19 -5.89 2.77 -9.68
N VAL A 20 -4.64 2.78 -9.19
CA VAL A 20 -4.30 2.52 -7.80
C VAL A 20 -3.62 3.76 -7.19
N PRO A 21 -4.39 4.73 -6.68
CA PRO A 21 -3.85 6.03 -6.27
C PRO A 21 -2.76 5.97 -5.19
N ALA A 22 -2.84 5.00 -4.28
CA ALA A 22 -1.83 4.82 -3.23
C ALA A 22 -0.43 4.51 -3.76
N LEU A 23 -0.31 4.06 -5.02
CA LEU A 23 0.96 3.81 -5.68
C LEU A 23 1.44 5.00 -6.55
N GLY A 24 0.71 6.11 -6.53
CA GLY A 24 1.10 7.39 -7.12
C GLY A 24 2.08 8.17 -6.23
N ILE A 25 3.23 7.57 -5.88
CA ILE A 25 4.23 8.15 -4.98
C ILE A 25 5.57 8.37 -5.68
N GLY A 26 6.20 9.53 -5.48
CA GLY A 26 7.45 9.88 -6.14
C GLY A 26 7.25 10.05 -7.64
N ASN A 27 7.97 9.26 -8.45
CA ASN A 27 7.84 9.21 -9.91
C ASN A 27 7.00 8.01 -10.40
N TYR A 28 6.35 7.28 -9.49
CA TYR A 28 5.52 6.13 -9.80
C TYR A 28 4.06 6.53 -10.01
N SER A 29 3.39 5.77 -10.85
CA SER A 29 1.94 5.75 -10.96
C SER A 29 1.51 4.33 -11.33
N CYS A 30 0.30 3.94 -10.94
CA CYS A 30 -0.20 2.59 -11.20
C CYS A 30 -1.55 2.69 -11.88
N TYR A 31 -1.52 2.47 -13.19
CA TYR A 31 -2.68 2.38 -14.07
C TYR A 31 -2.70 1.02 -14.75
N SER A 32 -3.90 0.56 -15.08
CA SER A 32 -4.13 -0.65 -15.85
C SER A 32 -5.44 -0.50 -16.64
N ALA A 33 -5.79 -1.52 -17.41
CA ALA A 33 -7.08 -1.62 -18.07
C ALA A 33 -7.51 -3.09 -18.14
N ALA A 34 -8.81 -3.32 -18.27
CA ALA A 34 -9.39 -4.65 -18.47
C ALA A 34 -10.46 -4.58 -19.57
N ASP A 35 -10.50 -5.58 -20.45
CA ASP A 35 -11.54 -5.63 -21.50
C ASP A 35 -12.87 -6.11 -20.91
N ASP A 36 -12.84 -7.01 -19.92
CA ASP A 36 -14.00 -7.54 -19.22
C ASP A 36 -13.93 -7.33 -17.70
N GLU A 37 -15.10 -7.24 -17.04
CA GLU A 37 -15.18 -7.14 -15.56
C GLU A 37 -14.44 -8.28 -14.85
N SER A 38 -14.42 -9.49 -15.43
CA SER A 38 -13.72 -10.64 -14.87
C SER A 38 -12.20 -10.50 -14.85
N GLU A 39 -11.65 -9.60 -15.66
CA GLU A 39 -10.21 -9.37 -15.80
C GLU A 39 -9.69 -8.25 -14.90
N ILE A 40 -10.57 -7.43 -14.31
CA ILE A 40 -10.19 -6.31 -13.42
C ILE A 40 -9.22 -6.77 -12.33
N ILE A 41 -9.55 -7.85 -11.61
CA ILE A 41 -8.74 -8.34 -10.49
C ILE A 41 -7.37 -8.89 -10.95
N PRO A 42 -7.28 -9.76 -11.98
CA PRO A 42 -6.00 -10.14 -12.57
C PRO A 42 -5.15 -8.93 -12.99
N MET A 43 -5.72 -8.00 -13.76
CA MET A 43 -5.00 -6.88 -14.37
C MET A 43 -4.48 -5.89 -13.32
N VAL A 44 -5.30 -5.54 -12.31
CA VAL A 44 -4.86 -4.64 -11.24
C VAL A 44 -3.76 -5.29 -10.38
N LYS A 45 -3.83 -6.59 -10.12
CA LYS A 45 -2.79 -7.29 -9.33
C LYS A 45 -1.47 -7.35 -10.08
N GLU A 46 -1.50 -7.56 -11.39
CA GLU A 46 -0.32 -7.52 -12.24
C GLU A 46 0.30 -6.12 -12.25
N ALA A 47 -0.50 -5.08 -12.45
CA ALA A 47 -0.02 -3.69 -12.43
C ALA A 47 0.58 -3.29 -11.06
N ILE A 48 -0.07 -3.67 -9.96
CA ILE A 48 0.46 -3.46 -8.60
C ILE A 48 1.80 -4.19 -8.45
N SER A 49 1.88 -5.46 -8.86
CA SER A 49 3.11 -6.26 -8.77
C SER A 49 4.26 -5.59 -9.52
N LEU A 50 4.02 -5.18 -10.77
CA LEU A 50 5.03 -4.58 -11.63
C LEU A 50 5.58 -3.28 -11.02
N ILE A 51 4.69 -2.41 -10.52
CA ILE A 51 5.10 -1.15 -9.90
C ILE A 51 5.86 -1.38 -8.60
N LEU A 52 5.40 -2.31 -7.75
CA LEU A 52 6.09 -2.61 -6.50
C LEU A 52 7.44 -3.31 -6.73
N ASP A 53 7.55 -4.17 -7.74
CA ASP A 53 8.82 -4.82 -8.12
C ASP A 53 9.85 -3.78 -8.58
N ASP A 54 9.46 -2.84 -9.43
CA ASP A 54 10.35 -1.75 -9.86
C ASP A 54 10.72 -0.83 -8.68
N MET A 55 9.71 -0.40 -7.92
CA MET A 55 9.90 0.47 -6.75
C MET A 55 10.81 -0.18 -5.71
N SER A 56 10.68 -1.48 -5.44
CA SER A 56 11.54 -2.18 -4.47
C SER A 56 13.00 -2.26 -4.89
N GLN A 57 13.30 -2.23 -6.19
CA GLN A 57 14.65 -2.29 -6.72
C GLN A 57 15.29 -0.91 -6.84
N ASN A 58 14.51 0.09 -7.25
CA ASN A 58 15.03 1.40 -7.63
C ASN A 58 14.78 2.47 -6.56
N SER A 59 13.77 2.32 -5.70
CA SER A 59 13.39 3.30 -4.66
C SER A 59 12.73 2.62 -3.45
N PRO A 60 13.41 1.65 -2.79
CA PRO A 60 12.83 0.81 -1.74
C PRO A 60 12.28 1.59 -0.54
N GLU A 61 12.78 2.80 -0.29
CA GLU A 61 12.28 3.71 0.73
C GLU A 61 10.90 4.30 0.43
N LEU A 62 10.42 4.23 -0.82
CA LEU A 62 9.06 4.64 -1.17
C LEU A 62 8.05 3.56 -0.82
N VAL A 63 8.42 2.27 -0.92
CA VAL A 63 7.52 1.15 -0.58
C VAL A 63 7.04 1.26 0.87
N SER A 64 7.93 1.66 1.79
CA SER A 64 7.60 1.85 3.21
C SER A 64 6.71 3.06 3.50
N LYS A 65 6.64 4.00 2.57
CA LYS A 65 5.81 5.23 2.63
C LYS A 65 4.45 5.09 1.95
N ILE A 66 4.18 3.96 1.29
CA ILE A 66 2.86 3.71 0.70
C ILE A 66 1.80 3.76 1.80
N SER A 67 0.84 4.65 1.59
CA SER A 67 -0.31 4.89 2.47
C SER A 67 -1.54 5.11 1.59
N ASP A 68 -2.62 4.41 1.91
CA ASP A 68 -3.89 4.56 1.20
C ASP A 68 -4.78 5.56 1.95
N LEU A 69 -5.15 6.66 1.28
CA LEU A 69 -5.98 7.70 1.87
C LEU A 69 -7.46 7.30 1.95
N GLY A 70 -7.84 6.21 1.28
CA GLY A 70 -9.21 5.73 1.20
C GLY A 70 -10.02 6.39 0.08
N ILE A 71 -10.95 5.61 -0.46
CA ILE A 71 -11.89 5.99 -1.54
C ILE A 71 -12.50 7.39 -1.35
N ARG A 72 -12.92 7.75 -0.13
CA ARG A 72 -13.57 9.06 0.12
C ARG A 72 -12.65 10.24 -0.20
N ASN A 73 -11.36 10.14 0.13
CA ASN A 73 -10.39 11.21 -0.15
C ASN A 73 -10.03 11.23 -1.64
N TYR A 74 -9.84 10.06 -2.25
CA TYR A 74 -9.50 9.99 -3.67
C TYR A 74 -10.62 10.47 -4.59
N ARG A 75 -11.90 10.17 -4.26
CA ARG A 75 -13.07 10.64 -5.01
C ARG A 75 -13.25 12.16 -5.05
N THR A 76 -12.61 12.88 -4.13
CA THR A 76 -12.66 14.36 -4.09
C THR A 76 -11.46 15.01 -4.76
N ASN A 77 -10.51 14.23 -5.28
CA ASN A 77 -9.37 14.74 -6.01
C ASN A 77 -9.72 14.86 -7.50
N GLU A 78 -9.45 16.04 -8.09
CA GLU A 78 -9.70 16.34 -9.50
C GLU A 78 -8.95 15.38 -10.44
N ASP A 79 -7.77 14.89 -10.03
CA ASP A 79 -6.98 13.91 -10.79
C ASP A 79 -7.69 12.56 -11.01
N PHE A 80 -8.74 12.26 -10.23
CA PHE A 80 -9.47 10.99 -10.28
C PHE A 80 -10.95 11.16 -10.62
N GLU A 81 -11.36 12.29 -11.21
CA GLU A 81 -12.76 12.58 -11.54
C GLU A 81 -13.39 11.58 -12.50
N ASP A 82 -12.60 11.07 -13.46
CA ASP A 82 -13.08 10.10 -14.47
C ASP A 82 -13.35 8.70 -13.87
N PHE A 83 -12.77 8.39 -12.71
CA PHE A 83 -12.97 7.10 -12.03
C PHE A 83 -14.28 7.08 -11.24
N ASN A 84 -15.35 6.73 -11.95
CA ASN A 84 -16.73 6.76 -11.46
C ASN A 84 -17.08 5.63 -10.47
N ASN A 85 -16.32 4.54 -10.44
CA ASN A 85 -16.54 3.38 -9.57
C ASN A 85 -15.30 3.07 -8.74
N TRP A 86 -15.52 2.46 -7.57
CA TRP A 86 -14.44 2.22 -6.61
C TRP A 86 -14.59 0.88 -5.91
N MET A 87 -13.46 0.24 -5.65
CA MET A 87 -13.40 -0.97 -4.86
C MET A 87 -12.19 -0.98 -3.93
N VAL A 88 -12.17 -1.94 -3.00
CA VAL A 88 -11.03 -2.17 -2.09
C VAL A 88 -10.43 -3.52 -2.40
N LEU A 89 -9.11 -3.56 -2.57
CA LEU A 89 -8.33 -4.77 -2.75
C LEU A 89 -7.38 -4.97 -1.57
N ASP A 90 -7.46 -6.11 -0.90
CA ASP A 90 -6.41 -6.49 0.05
C ASP A 90 -5.20 -7.05 -0.72
N TYR A 91 -4.05 -6.42 -0.51
CA TYR A 91 -2.80 -6.76 -1.16
C TYR A 91 -1.64 -6.83 -0.15
N ASP A 92 -0.82 -7.87 -0.22
CA ASP A 92 0.33 -8.02 0.67
C ASP A 92 1.57 -7.34 0.08
N LEU A 93 2.00 -6.24 0.71
CA LEU A 93 3.21 -5.51 0.33
C LEU A 93 4.49 -6.09 0.95
N SER A 94 4.37 -7.07 1.86
CA SER A 94 5.50 -7.64 2.60
C SER A 94 6.66 -8.13 1.71
N PRO A 95 6.42 -8.75 0.54
CA PRO A 95 7.50 -9.19 -0.36
C PRO A 95 8.41 -8.06 -0.86
N TYR A 96 7.91 -6.82 -0.89
CA TYR A 96 8.57 -5.69 -1.55
C TYR A 96 9.37 -4.80 -0.59
N PHE A 97 9.28 -5.01 0.72
CA PHE A 97 10.08 -4.25 1.72
C PHE A 97 11.57 -4.67 1.75
N GLY A 98 11.94 -5.67 0.94
CA GLY A 98 13.31 -6.17 0.87
C GLY A 98 13.70 -7.02 2.08
N LYS A 99 15.00 -7.26 2.23
CA LYS A 99 15.53 -8.15 3.27
C LYS A 99 15.62 -7.42 4.61
N GLN A 100 15.05 -8.03 5.65
CA GLN A 100 15.18 -7.56 7.03
C GLN A 100 16.65 -7.37 7.42
N LYS A 101 16.98 -6.19 7.96
CA LYS A 101 18.31 -5.87 8.46
C LYS A 101 18.31 -5.88 9.98
N ARG A 102 19.28 -6.61 10.58
CA ARG A 102 19.48 -6.60 12.03
C ARG A 102 20.27 -5.36 12.43
N ILE A 103 19.73 -4.61 13.38
CA ILE A 103 20.35 -3.42 13.96
C ILE A 103 20.48 -3.59 15.48
N ASN A 104 21.50 -2.96 16.08
CA ASN A 104 21.62 -2.84 17.53
C ASN A 104 21.16 -1.44 17.94
N ILE A 105 20.23 -1.36 18.89
CA ILE A 105 19.66 -0.09 19.38
C ILE A 105 19.69 -0.04 20.90
N SER A 106 19.71 1.17 21.45
CA SER A 106 19.56 1.42 22.88
C SER A 106 18.17 1.98 23.15
N LEU A 107 17.42 1.34 24.05
CA LEU A 107 16.12 1.80 24.54
C LEU A 107 16.16 1.92 26.06
N SER A 108 15.38 2.85 26.63
CA SER A 108 15.23 2.91 28.08
C SER A 108 14.47 1.69 28.60
N GLU A 109 14.77 1.26 29.84
CA GLU A 109 14.15 0.07 30.44
C GLU A 109 12.62 0.15 30.46
N GLY A 110 12.07 1.33 30.79
CA GLY A 110 10.63 1.54 30.83
C GLY A 110 9.96 1.41 29.46
N VAL A 111 10.61 1.91 28.39
CA VAL A 111 10.11 1.77 27.02
C VAL A 111 10.14 0.30 26.59
N LEU A 112 11.25 -0.40 26.84
CA LEU A 112 11.37 -1.82 26.48
C LEU A 112 10.30 -2.68 27.16
N LYS A 113 10.08 -2.49 28.47
CA LYS A 113 9.02 -3.19 29.22
C LYS A 113 7.62 -2.90 28.68
N THR A 114 7.38 -1.65 28.28
CA THR A 114 6.10 -1.27 27.68
C THR A 114 5.89 -1.97 26.33
N ILE A 115 6.92 -1.98 25.48
CA ILE A 115 6.88 -2.69 24.19
C ILE A 115 6.59 -4.18 24.41
N ASP A 116 7.28 -4.82 25.35
CA ASP A 116 7.07 -6.25 25.66
C ASP A 116 5.63 -6.54 26.05
N SER A 117 5.09 -5.75 26.99
CA SER A 117 3.70 -5.90 27.44
C SER A 117 2.69 -5.70 26.30
N VAL A 118 2.95 -4.79 25.37
CA VAL A 118 2.08 -4.54 24.21
C VAL A 118 2.13 -5.70 23.22
N VAL A 119 3.31 -6.20 22.90
CA VAL A 119 3.50 -7.35 22.00
C VAL A 119 2.86 -8.62 22.58
N GLU A 120 2.98 -8.85 23.89
CA GLU A 120 2.36 -10.01 24.55
C GLU A 120 0.83 -9.93 24.61
N SER A 121 0.27 -8.72 24.71
CA SER A 121 -1.17 -8.52 24.89
C SER A 121 -1.98 -8.33 23.60
N ARG A 122 -1.32 -7.96 22.49
CA ARG A 122 -2.01 -7.66 21.21
C ARG A 122 -1.51 -8.56 20.09
N SER A 123 -2.39 -9.43 19.59
CA SER A 123 -2.09 -10.40 18.52
C SER A 123 -1.76 -9.78 17.15
N GLU A 124 -1.97 -8.46 16.99
CA GLU A 124 -1.56 -7.73 15.79
C GLU A 124 -0.03 -7.61 15.64
N TYR A 125 0.72 -7.75 16.75
CA TYR A 125 2.16 -7.69 16.75
C TYR A 125 2.77 -9.09 16.89
N ARG A 126 3.62 -9.47 15.94
CA ARG A 126 4.32 -10.76 15.98
C ARG A 126 5.47 -10.77 17.00
N ASP A 127 6.22 -9.69 17.04
CA ASP A 127 7.41 -9.52 17.90
C ASP A 127 7.76 -8.02 18.04
N ARG A 128 8.83 -7.73 18.80
CA ARG A 128 9.36 -6.37 18.99
C ARG A 128 9.76 -5.69 17.69
N SER A 129 10.33 -6.45 16.74
CA SER A 129 10.79 -5.89 15.47
C SER A 129 9.59 -5.45 14.64
N HIS A 130 8.54 -6.27 14.57
CA HIS A 130 7.28 -5.91 13.90
C HIS A 130 6.62 -4.70 14.56
N PHE A 131 6.60 -4.63 15.89
CA PHE A 131 6.09 -3.45 16.61
C PHE A 131 6.85 -2.17 16.21
N LEU A 132 8.18 -2.21 16.26
CA LEU A 132 9.02 -1.05 15.92
C LEU A 132 8.87 -0.64 14.45
N GLU A 133 8.70 -1.60 13.54
CA GLU A 133 8.48 -1.35 12.12
C GLU A 133 7.12 -0.67 11.87
N VAL A 134 6.04 -1.16 12.49
CA VAL A 134 4.71 -0.53 12.43
C VAL A 134 4.75 0.89 13.00
N ALA A 135 5.41 1.08 14.15
CA ALA A 135 5.54 2.39 14.79
C ALA A 135 6.36 3.36 13.92
N ALA A 136 7.47 2.91 13.31
CA ALA A 136 8.26 3.73 12.41
C ALA A 136 7.45 4.17 11.18
N ARG A 137 6.65 3.26 10.59
CA ARG A 137 5.79 3.56 9.45
C ARG A 137 4.72 4.60 9.76
N HIS A 138 4.18 4.59 10.98
CA HIS A 138 3.26 5.64 11.42
C HIS A 138 3.91 7.04 11.32
N GLU A 139 5.19 7.15 11.67
CA GLU A 139 5.96 8.39 11.61
C GLU A 139 6.50 8.75 10.22
N PHE A 140 6.32 7.91 9.19
CA PHE A 140 6.75 8.26 7.82
C PHE A 140 5.78 9.20 7.09
N ASN A 141 4.55 9.35 7.60
CA ASN A 141 3.49 10.17 7.02
C ASN A 141 3.50 11.63 7.56
N ILE A 142 4.70 12.21 7.77
CA ILE A 142 4.87 13.62 8.21
C ILE A 142 4.79 14.56 7.02
#